data_AF-A0A3C0G4B7-F1
#
_entry.id   AF-A0A3C0G4B7-F1
#
_cell.length_a   1.000
_cell.length_b   1.000
_cell.length_c   1.000
_cell.angle_alpha   90.00
_cell.angle_beta   90.00
_cell.angle_gamma   90.00
#
_symmetry.space_group_name_H-M   'P 1'
#
loop_
_entity.id
_entity.type
_entity.pdbx_description
1 polymer ?
#
loop_
_entity_poly.entity_id
_entity_poly.type
_entity_poly.pdbx_seq_one_letter_code
_entity_poly.pdbx_strand_id
1 'polypeptide(L)'
;MVPSNESGITFNNKIIETDSFNILTSEYIFNGGGVAIGDFNNDELPDIFFSGNQVNNKLYLNLGDFKFKDVSKESGIEAIA
;
A
#
# COMPACT_ATOMS: atom_id res chain seq x y z
N MET A 1 11.93 -6.93 14.08
CA MET A 1 10.79 -6.73 13.14
C MET A 1 9.68 -6.04 13.94
N VAL A 2 9.07 -4.99 13.42
CA VAL A 2 7.95 -4.28 14.10
C VAL A 2 6.63 -4.89 13.62
N PRO A 3 5.77 -5.43 14.52
CA PRO A 3 4.46 -5.96 14.17
C PRO A 3 3.49 -4.91 13.59
N SER A 4 2.52 -5.33 12.77
CA SER A 4 1.54 -4.41 12.16
C SER A 4 0.63 -3.70 13.17
N ASN A 5 0.32 -4.34 14.29
CA ASN A 5 -0.44 -3.74 15.38
C ASN A 5 0.37 -2.72 16.20
N GLU A 6 1.70 -2.73 16.08
CA GLU A 6 2.59 -1.74 16.68
C GLU A 6 2.89 -0.60 15.70
N SER A 7 3.16 -0.92 14.42
CA SER A 7 3.50 0.07 13.41
C SER A 7 2.29 0.79 12.80
N GLY A 8 1.12 0.17 12.78
CA GLY A 8 -0.05 0.69 12.05
C GLY A 8 -0.03 0.41 10.54
N ILE A 9 1.04 -0.18 10.00
CA ILE A 9 1.12 -0.59 8.59
C ILE A 9 0.37 -1.92 8.41
N THR A 10 -0.69 -1.90 7.61
CA THR A 10 -1.60 -3.06 7.39
C THR A 10 -1.76 -3.45 5.93
N PHE A 11 -1.07 -2.76 5.01
CA PHE A 11 -1.17 -3.01 3.57
C PHE A 11 -0.77 -4.43 3.18
N ASN A 12 -1.55 -5.02 2.27
CA ASN A 12 -1.27 -6.31 1.65
C ASN A 12 -1.77 -6.27 0.19
N ASN A 13 -0.86 -6.40 -0.77
CA ASN A 13 -1.21 -6.51 -2.19
C ASN A 13 -1.70 -7.93 -2.51
N LYS A 14 -2.87 -8.29 -1.98
CA LYS A 14 -3.43 -9.63 -2.14
C LYS A 14 -4.04 -9.78 -3.53
N ILE A 15 -3.49 -10.71 -4.31
CA ILE A 15 -4.07 -11.15 -5.59
C ILE A 15 -5.01 -12.32 -5.32
N ILE A 16 -6.22 -12.27 -5.88
CA ILE A 16 -7.20 -13.36 -5.82
C ILE A 16 -7.36 -13.93 -7.22
N GLU A 17 -6.88 -15.17 -7.39
CA GLU A 17 -7.07 -15.93 -8.62
C GLU A 17 -8.46 -16.58 -8.66
N THR A 18 -8.96 -16.78 -9.88
CA THR A 18 -10.20 -17.50 -10.18
C THR A 18 -10.00 -18.38 -11.41
N ASP A 19 -10.96 -19.25 -11.71
CA ASP A 19 -10.92 -20.11 -12.91
C ASP A 19 -10.81 -19.28 -14.20
N SER A 20 -11.32 -18.05 -14.22
CA SER A 20 -11.27 -17.14 -15.38
C SER A 20 -10.17 -16.07 -15.29
N PHE A 21 -9.59 -15.84 -14.11
CA PHE A 21 -8.55 -14.83 -13.87
C PHE A 21 -7.39 -15.44 -13.10
N ASN A 22 -6.38 -15.89 -13.82
CA ASN A 22 -5.18 -16.53 -13.28
C ASN A 22 -4.01 -16.31 -14.25
N ILE A 23 -2.84 -16.82 -13.91
CA ILE A 23 -1.63 -16.64 -14.71
C ILE A 23 -1.74 -17.16 -16.16
N LEU A 24 -2.59 -18.17 -16.42
CA LEU A 24 -2.76 -18.73 -17.77
C LEU A 24 -3.68 -17.88 -18.64
N THR A 25 -4.64 -17.15 -18.04
CA THR A 25 -5.59 -16.28 -18.75
C THR A 25 -5.19 -14.80 -18.70
N SER A 26 -4.30 -14.42 -17.79
CA SER A 26 -3.79 -13.07 -17.58
C SER A 26 -2.33 -13.14 -17.15
N GLU A 27 -1.43 -13.17 -18.15
CA GLU A 27 0.02 -13.37 -17.99
C GLU A 27 0.68 -12.36 -17.02
N TYR A 28 0.09 -11.18 -16.86
CA TYR A 28 0.61 -10.10 -16.03
C TYR A 28 -0.13 -9.93 -14.70
N ILE A 29 -0.89 -10.93 -14.24
CA ILE A 29 -1.67 -10.85 -12.99
C ILE A 29 -0.84 -10.49 -11.75
N PHE A 30 0.43 -10.90 -11.70
CA PHE A 30 1.34 -10.57 -10.60
C PHE A 30 2.17 -9.31 -10.85
N ASN A 31 2.07 -8.72 -12.04
CA ASN A 31 2.72 -7.44 -12.33
C ASN A 31 1.83 -6.34 -11.78
N GLY A 32 2.33 -5.61 -10.79
CA GLY A 32 1.63 -4.46 -10.23
C GLY A 32 1.86 -4.33 -8.73
N GLY A 33 1.52 -3.14 -8.25
CA GLY A 33 1.89 -2.69 -6.93
C GLY A 33 3.34 -2.25 -6.82
N GLY A 34 3.68 -1.65 -5.68
CA GLY A 34 4.97 -1.00 -5.49
C GLY A 34 4.98 -0.20 -4.20
N VAL A 35 6.17 0.30 -3.86
CA VAL A 35 6.39 1.14 -2.68
C VAL A 35 7.19 2.38 -3.09
N ALA A 36 6.80 3.53 -2.57
CA ALA A 36 7.54 4.77 -2.66
C ALA A 36 7.69 5.37 -1.26
N ILE A 37 8.82 6.05 -1.05
CA ILE A 37 9.14 6.77 0.18
C ILE A 37 9.29 8.25 -0.18
N GLY A 38 8.67 9.11 0.61
CA GLY A 38 8.73 10.56 0.43
C GLY A 38 8.18 11.27 1.65
N ASP A 39 8.49 12.54 1.80
CA ASP A 39 7.91 13.40 2.84
C ASP A 39 6.69 14.13 2.23
N PHE A 40 5.49 13.63 2.48
CA PHE A 40 4.26 14.14 1.85
C PHE A 40 3.60 15.26 2.65
N ASN A 41 3.87 15.34 3.96
CA ASN A 41 3.31 16.36 4.85
C ASN A 41 4.32 17.45 5.27
N ASN A 42 5.57 17.39 4.79
CA ASN A 42 6.68 18.30 5.08
C ASN A 42 7.06 18.34 6.56
N ASP A 43 7.09 17.19 7.24
CA ASP A 43 7.51 17.08 8.64
C ASP A 43 8.93 16.52 8.83
N GLU A 44 9.68 16.37 7.73
CA GLU A 44 11.03 15.80 7.66
C GLU A 44 11.11 14.30 8.00
N LEU A 45 9.98 13.62 8.16
CA LEU A 45 9.91 12.17 8.33
C LEU A 45 9.61 11.47 6.99
N PRO A 46 10.19 10.28 6.74
CA PRO A 46 9.87 9.52 5.56
C PRO A 46 8.51 8.82 5.71
N ASP A 47 7.52 9.22 4.91
CA ASP A 47 6.23 8.56 4.77
C ASP A 47 6.30 7.41 3.75
N ILE A 48 5.24 6.61 3.69
CA ILE A 48 5.18 5.42 2.83
C ILE A 48 3.93 5.48 1.95
N PHE A 49 4.13 5.35 0.64
CA PHE A 49 3.07 5.10 -0.32
C PHE A 49 3.17 3.69 -0.88
N PHE A 50 2.05 2.96 -0.92
CA PHE A 50 1.91 1.68 -1.60
C PHE A 50 0.93 1.82 -2.76
N SER A 51 1.34 1.37 -3.95
CA SER A 51 0.38 1.08 -5.01
C SER A 51 -0.16 -0.35 -4.86
N GLY A 52 -1.47 -0.50 -5.02
CA GLY A 52 -2.13 -1.80 -5.06
C GLY A 52 -2.34 -2.26 -6.49
N ASN A 53 -2.44 -3.58 -6.69
CA ASN A 53 -2.93 -4.16 -7.95
C ASN A 53 -4.46 -4.28 -7.87
N GLN A 54 -4.97 -5.30 -7.19
CA GLN A 54 -6.41 -5.52 -6.98
C GLN A 54 -6.97 -4.89 -5.69
N VAL A 55 -6.14 -4.14 -4.97
CA VAL A 55 -6.48 -3.50 -3.70
C VAL A 55 -6.24 -2.00 -3.81
N ASN A 56 -6.85 -1.22 -2.92
CA ASN A 56 -6.62 0.22 -2.88
C ASN A 56 -5.15 0.54 -2.60
N ASN A 57 -4.65 1.59 -3.26
CA ASN A 57 -3.43 2.27 -2.85
C ASN A 57 -3.52 2.72 -1.39
N LYS A 58 -2.36 2.81 -0.72
CA LYS A 58 -2.28 3.30 0.65
C LYS A 58 -1.23 4.37 0.82
N LEU A 59 -1.55 5.42 1.57
CA LEU A 59 -0.60 6.42 2.05
C LEU A 59 -0.55 6.37 3.59
N TYR A 60 0.65 6.20 4.12
CA TYR A 60 0.92 6.14 5.54
C TYR A 60 1.84 7.28 5.95
N LEU A 61 1.37 8.19 6.80
CA LEU A 61 2.22 9.22 7.39
C LEU A 61 3.02 8.64 8.55
N ASN A 62 4.31 8.96 8.60
CA ASN A 62 5.19 8.59 9.69
C ASN A 62 4.95 9.49 10.90
N LEU A 63 4.75 8.88 12.07
CA LEU A 63 4.53 9.59 13.34
C LEU A 63 5.76 9.56 14.25
N GLY A 64 6.89 9.04 13.75
CA GLY A 64 8.06 8.69 14.56
C GLY A 64 7.93 7.31 15.22
N ASP A 65 9.03 6.82 15.79
CA ASP A 65 9.09 5.56 16.55
C ASP A 65 8.48 4.34 15.82
N PHE A 66 8.66 4.27 14.49
CA PHE A 66 8.08 3.24 13.61
C PHE A 66 6.55 3.16 13.64
N LYS A 67 5.85 4.22 14.04
CA LYS A 67 4.40 4.32 14.02
C LYS A 67 3.93 5.08 12.79
N PHE A 68 2.87 4.60 12.18
CA PHE A 68 2.33 5.12 10.95
C PHE A 68 0.82 5.25 11.02
N LYS A 69 0.30 6.30 10.39
CA LYS A 69 -1.14 6.56 10.26
C LYS A 69 -1.56 6.40 8.81
N ASP A 70 -2.52 5.51 8.56
CA ASP A 70 -3.22 5.44 7.28
C ASP A 70 -4.02 6.74 7.08
N VAL A 71 -3.69 7.48 6.02
CA VAL A 71 -4.39 8.70 5.60
C VAL A 71 -4.94 8.58 4.18
N SER A 72 -5.11 7.35 3.68
CA SER A 72 -5.41 7.09 2.27
C SER A 72 -6.74 7.69 1.82
N LYS A 73 -7.73 7.66 2.73
CA LYS A 73 -9.05 8.22 2.48
C LYS A 73 -9.00 9.74 2.45
N GLU A 74 -8.29 10.34 3.40
CA GLU A 74 -8.12 11.79 3.54
C GLU A 74 -7.31 12.38 2.38
N SER A 75 -6.35 11.63 1.84
CA SER A 75 -5.51 12.04 0.71
C SER A 75 -6.18 11.81 -0.65
N GLY A 76 -7.31 11.08 -0.70
CA GLY A 76 -8.03 10.79 -1.93
C GLY A 76 -7.29 9.84 -2.88
N ILE A 77 -6.31 9.08 -2.38
CA ILE A 77 -5.46 8.23 -3.21
C ILE A 77 -6.01 6.81 -3.40
N GLU A 78 -7.11 6.48 -2.70
CA GLU A 78 -7.79 5.19 -2.83
C GLU A 78 -8.28 4.99 -4.27
N ALA A 79 -7.59 4.12 -4.98
CA ALA A 79 -7.93 3.66 -6.32
C ALA A 79 -7.43 2.22 -6.48
N ILE A 80 -8.09 1.47 -7.36
CA ILE A 80 -7.71 0.11 -7.76
C ILE A 80 -7.12 0.23 -9.17
N ALA A 81 -5.99 -0.46 -9.41
CA ALA A 81 -5.29 -0.44 -10.69
C ALA A 81 -5.87 -1.46 -11.68
#